data_AF-A0A2J6Q4Z1-F1
#
_entry.id   AF-A0A2J6Q4Z1-F1
#
_cell.length_a   1.000
_cell.length_b   1.000
_cell.length_c   1.000
_cell.angle_alpha   90.00
_cell.angle_beta   90.00
_cell.angle_gamma   90.00
#
_symmetry.space_group_name_H-M   'P 1'
#
loop_
_entity.id
_entity.type
_entity.pdbx_description
1 polymer ?
#
loop_
_entity_poly.entity_id
_entity_poly.type
_entity_poly.pdbx_seq_one_letter_code
_entity_poly.pdbx_strand_id
1 'polypeptide(L)' 'GDVLEYHFVGDIHSAVQGDFSSPCAQSSTGFDSGPVTSVGTPNVFQVTVKDTNPIWFFCATPTHCQGGMAGVVN' A
#
# COMPACT_ATOMS: atom_id res chain seq x y z
N GLY A 1 -16.89 -8.27 0.65
CA GLY A 1 -15.45 -8.47 0.42
C GLY A 1 -14.73 -8.32 1.73
N ASP A 2 -13.47 -8.73 1.76
CA ASP A 2 -12.59 -8.57 2.91
C ASP A 2 -11.99 -7.15 2.96
N VAL A 3 -11.34 -6.81 4.07
CA VAL A 3 -10.64 -5.53 4.25
C VAL A 3 -9.16 -5.80 4.44
N LEU A 4 -8.34 -5.16 3.62
CA LEU A 4 -6.90 -5.06 3.86
C LEU A 4 -6.68 -3.94 4.86
N GLU A 5 -6.10 -4.26 6.01
CA GLU A 5 -5.77 -3.30 7.06
C GLU A 5 -4.24 -3.18 7.17
N TYR A 6 -3.72 -2.03 6.79
CA TYR A 6 -2.30 -1.70 6.84
C TYR A 6 -1.99 -1.02 8.16
N HIS A 7 -1.09 -1.62 8.95
CA HIS A 7 -0.58 -1.04 10.19
C HIS A 7 0.84 -0.52 9.95
N PHE A 8 1.04 0.79 10.08
CA PHE A 8 2.35 1.40 9.87
C PHE A 8 3.08 1.55 11.21
N VAL A 9 4.31 1.02 11.28
CA VAL A 9 5.14 1.00 12.49
C VAL A 9 6.54 1.50 12.16
N GLY A 10 7.15 2.24 13.09
CA GLY A 10 8.52 2.75 12.94
C GLY A 10 8.64 3.89 11.94
N ASP A 11 9.44 3.65 10.89
CA ASP A 11 9.81 4.63 9.86
C ASP A 11 8.61 5.15 9.05
N ILE A 12 8.87 5.99 8.06
CA ILE A 12 7.86 6.50 7.14
C ILE A 12 7.48 5.41 6.15
N HIS A 13 6.20 5.05 6.10
CA HIS A 13 5.66 4.06 5.18
C HIS A 13 4.44 4.58 4.44
N SER A 14 3.97 3.83 3.44
CA SER A 14 2.71 4.09 2.78
C SER A 14 2.16 2.79 2.20
N ALA A 15 0.86 2.76 1.94
CA ALA A 15 0.19 1.72 1.16
C ALA A 15 -0.37 2.39 -0.10
N VAL A 16 0.24 2.08 -1.24
CA VAL A 16 -0.11 2.64 -2.55
C VAL A 16 -0.44 1.51 -3.49
N GLN A 17 -1.55 1.62 -4.22
CA GLN A 17 -1.88 0.67 -5.26
C GLN A 17 -0.93 0.86 -6.44
N GLY A 18 -0.21 -0.20 -6.79
CA GLY A 18 0.74 -0.23 -7.88
C GLY A 18 0.08 -0.53 -9.24
N ASP A 19 0.81 -0.22 -10.30
CA ASP A 19 0.49 -0.68 -11.65
C ASP A 19 0.93 -2.14 -11.84
N PHE A 20 0.13 -2.93 -12.58
CA PHE A 20 0.43 -4.34 -12.87
C PHE A 20 1.77 -4.52 -13.61
N SER A 21 2.04 -3.64 -14.59
CA SER A 21 3.25 -3.70 -15.42
C SER A 21 4.47 -3.07 -14.74
N SER A 22 4.24 -2.23 -13.73
CA SER A 22 5.29 -1.57 -12.95
C SER A 22 4.90 -1.50 -11.47
N PRO A 23 5.15 -2.56 -10.68
CA PRO A 23 4.63 -2.70 -9.32
C PRO A 23 5.07 -1.63 -8.31
N CYS A 24 6.22 -0.96 -8.54
CA CYS A 24 6.69 0.17 -7.73
C CYS A 24 6.30 1.54 -8.31
N ALA A 25 5.41 1.58 -9.30
CA ALA A 25 4.82 2.80 -9.82
C ALA A 25 3.35 2.84 -9.42
N GLN A 26 2.90 4.01 -8.97
CA GLN A 26 1.53 4.22 -8.55
C GLN A 26 0.56 4.08 -9.73
N SER A 27 -0.54 3.35 -9.49
CA SER A 27 -1.68 3.31 -10.40
C SER A 27 -2.38 4.66 -10.45
N SER A 28 -2.83 5.08 -11.64
CA SER A 28 -3.50 6.36 -11.85
C SER A 28 -4.88 6.46 -11.19
N THR A 29 -5.51 5.33 -10.87
CA THR A 29 -6.87 5.26 -10.30
C THR A 29 -6.94 4.48 -8.99
N GLY A 30 -5.79 4.10 -8.44
CA GLY A 30 -5.70 3.25 -7.27
C GLY A 30 -5.73 4.03 -5.95
N PHE A 31 -5.69 3.30 -4.83
CA PHE A 31 -5.59 3.92 -3.51
C PHE A 31 -4.18 4.41 -3.20
N ASP A 32 -4.08 5.37 -2.28
CA ASP A 32 -2.83 5.88 -1.72
C ASP A 32 -3.12 6.38 -0.30
N SER A 33 -2.45 5.80 0.70
CA SER A 33 -2.56 6.25 2.10
C SER A 33 -1.86 7.59 2.35
N GLY A 34 -0.99 8.02 1.45
CA GLY A 34 0.05 9.01 1.72
C GLY A 34 1.16 8.45 2.63
N PRO A 35 2.25 9.22 2.83
CA PRO A 35 3.29 8.87 3.80
C PRO A 35 2.75 8.96 5.23
N VAL A 36 2.86 7.87 5.98
CA VAL A 36 2.45 7.73 7.37
C VAL A 36 3.67 7.51 8.25
N THR A 37 3.78 8.29 9.33
CA THR A 37 4.79 8.12 10.38
C THR A 37 4.16 7.55 11.63
N SER A 38 4.89 6.78 12.45
CA SER A 38 4.28 6.08 13.58
C SER A 38 3.86 6.96 14.78
N VAL A 39 4.02 8.28 14.71
CA VAL A 39 3.83 9.20 15.85
C VAL A 39 2.41 9.76 15.86
N GLY A 40 1.61 9.31 16.85
CA GLY A 40 0.36 9.95 17.25
C GLY A 40 -0.91 9.54 16.50
N THR A 41 -1.48 8.37 16.85
CA THR A 41 -2.87 7.89 16.58
C THR A 41 -3.42 7.87 15.14
N PRO A 42 -4.33 6.92 14.85
CA PRO A 42 -4.04 5.55 14.46
C PRO A 42 -3.28 5.46 13.13
N ASN A 43 -2.20 4.69 13.10
CA ASN A 43 -1.36 4.44 11.92
C ASN A 43 -1.98 3.33 11.05
N VAL A 44 -3.28 3.43 10.78
CA VAL A 44 -4.05 2.38 10.11
C VAL A 44 -4.69 2.93 8.85
N PHE A 45 -4.50 2.22 7.73
CA PHE A 45 -5.19 2.48 6.47
C PHE A 45 -5.95 1.23 6.03
N GLN A 46 -7.18 1.41 5.56
CA GLN A 46 -8.06 0.29 5.20
C GLN A 46 -8.48 0.39 3.74
N VAL A 47 -8.45 -0.76 3.04
CA VAL A 47 -8.92 -0.90 1.67
C VAL A 47 -9.91 -2.05 1.60
N THR A 48 -11.15 -1.77 1.17
CA THR A 48 -12.14 -2.82 0.90
C THR A 48 -11.84 -3.51 -0.43
N VAL A 49 -11.70 -4.83 -0.41
CA VAL A 49 -11.57 -5.66 -1.61
C VAL A 49 -12.96 -5.85 -2.22
N LYS A 50 -13.16 -5.33 -3.44
CA LYS A 50 -14.49 -5.26 -4.08
C LYS A 50 -14.77 -6.40 -5.04
N ASP A 51 -13.73 -7.01 -5.60
CA ASP A 51 -13.79 -8.08 -6.59
C ASP A 51 -12.53 -8.95 -6.51
N THR A 52 -12.42 -9.94 -7.39
CA THR A 52 -11.29 -10.90 -7.44
C THR A 52 -10.16 -10.45 -8.38
N ASN A 53 -10.17 -9.20 -8.84
CA ASN A 53 -9.08 -8.69 -9.67
C ASN A 53 -7.84 -8.48 -8.80
N PRO A 54 -6.63 -8.81 -9.29
CA PRO A 54 -5.41 -8.61 -8.53
C PRO A 54 -5.19 -7.14 -8.14
N ILE A 55 -4.97 -6.91 -6.85
CA ILE A 55 -4.57 -5.61 -6.31
C ILE A 55 -3.08 -5.68 -6.01
N TRP A 56 -2.29 -4.98 -6.81
CA TRP A 56 -0.87 -4.74 -6.53
C TRP A 56 -0.73 -3.56 -5.59
N PHE A 57 0.13 -3.67 -4.60
CA PHE A 57 0.39 -2.58 -3.67
C PHE A 57 1.85 -2.55 -3.24
N PHE A 58 2.32 -1.37 -2.86
CA PHE A 58 3.70 -1.15 -2.44
C PHE A 58 3.82 0.03 -1.48
N CYS A 59 4.99 0.15 -0.85
CA CYS A 59 5.38 1.33 -0.11
C CYS A 59 6.19 2.29 -0.99
N ALA A 60 5.74 3.54 -1.09
CA ALA A 60 6.34 4.58 -1.91
C ALA A 60 7.57 5.25 -1.28
N THR A 61 7.91 4.92 -0.03
CA THR A 61 9.14 5.39 0.60
C THR A 61 10.34 4.91 -0.23
N PRO A 62 11.34 5.78 -0.50
CA PRO A 62 12.47 5.43 -1.33
C PRO A 62 13.11 4.10 -0.92
N THR A 63 13.38 3.23 -1.90
CA THR A 63 13.97 1.89 -1.74
C THR A 63 13.12 0.83 -1.04
N HIS A 64 12.02 1.19 -0.37
CA HIS A 64 11.21 0.20 0.36
C HIS A 64 10.56 -0.80 -0.60
N CYS A 65 9.96 -0.34 -1.70
CA CYS A 65 9.39 -1.24 -2.71
C CYS A 65 10.44 -2.17 -3.32
N GLN A 66 11.59 -1.63 -3.74
CA GLN A 66 12.69 -2.41 -4.34
C GLN A 66 13.34 -3.36 -3.32
N GLY A 67 13.26 -3.03 -2.03
CA GLY A 67 13.65 -3.88 -0.91
C GLY A 67 12.62 -4.96 -0.55
N GLY A 68 11.49 -5.05 -1.26
CA GLY A 68 10.49 -6.10 -1.09
C GLY A 68 9.23 -5.66 -0.35
N MET A 69 9.06 -4.38 0.01
CA MET A 69 7.81 -3.86 0.58
C MET A 69 6.77 -3.63 -0.52
N ALA A 70 6.40 -4.72 -1.18
CA ALA A 70 5.39 -4.79 -2.23
C ALA A 70 4.65 -6.14 -2.12
N GLY A 71 3.41 -6.18 -2.61
CA GLY A 71 2.58 -7.37 -2.55
C GLY A 71 1.44 -7.35 -3.56
N VAL A 72 0.78 -8.50 -3.68
CA VAL A 72 -0.42 -8.68 -4.49
C VAL A 72 -1.43 -9.52 -3.72
N VAL A 73 -2.71 -9.21 -3.87
CA VAL A 73 -3.83 -9.98 -3.31
C VAL A 73 -4.95 -10.11 -4.36
N ASN A 74 -5.72 -11.21 -4.32
CA ASN A 74 -6.85 -11.49 -5.20
C ASN A 74 -7.89 -12.39 -4.54
#